data_AF-A0A2S1T2E1-F1
#
_entry.id   AF-A0A2S1T2E1-F1
#
_cell.length_a   1.000
_cell.length_b   1.000
_cell.length_c   1.000
_cell.angle_alpha   90.00
_cell.angle_beta   90.00
_cell.angle_gamma   90.00
#
_symmetry.space_group_name_H-M   'P 1'
#
loop_
_entity.id
_entity.type
_entity.pdbx_description
1 polymer ?
#
loop_
_entity_poly.entity_id
_entity_poly.type
_entity_poly.pdbx_seq_one_letter_code
_entity_poly.pdbx_strand_id
1 'polypeptide(L)' 'MTNDTSLTPEQEGRLLESYRTLTDLARTCRTPAVLAALRGALAELRVALDGSGVELEDYYSHAPAAGARAA' A
#
# COMPACT_ATOMS: atom_id res chain seq x y z
N MET A 1 -25.85 -0.86 -14.68
CA MET A 1 -24.64 -1.31 -15.40
C MET A 1 -23.54 -1.41 -14.36
N THR A 2 -23.24 -2.61 -13.89
CA THR A 2 -22.06 -2.87 -13.08
C THR A 2 -20.87 -2.90 -14.03
N ASN A 3 -20.09 -1.82 -14.06
CA ASN A 3 -18.78 -1.88 -14.69
C ASN A 3 -18.01 -2.96 -13.95
N ASP A 4 -17.64 -4.02 -14.64
CA ASP A 4 -16.80 -5.09 -14.10
C ASP A 4 -15.38 -4.51 -13.97
N THR A 5 -15.17 -3.71 -12.90
CA THR A 5 -13.90 -3.10 -12.53
C THR A 5 -13.01 -4.07 -11.75
N SER A 6 -13.19 -5.37 -11.97
CA SER A 6 -12.37 -6.40 -11.37
C SER A 6 -11.00 -6.41 -12.06
N LEU A 7 -9.93 -6.31 -11.27
CA LEU A 7 -8.56 -6.38 -11.79
C LEU A 7 -8.32 -7.77 -12.39
N THR A 8 -7.60 -7.83 -13.51
CA THR A 8 -7.05 -9.13 -13.95
C THR A 8 -5.92 -9.56 -13.01
N PRO A 9 -5.63 -10.87 -12.88
CA PRO A 9 -4.54 -11.35 -12.03
C PRO A 9 -3.17 -10.73 -12.36
N GLU A 10 -2.94 -10.42 -13.64
CA GLU A 10 -1.72 -9.74 -14.07
C GLU A 10 -1.67 -8.28 -13.60
N GLN A 11 -2.80 -7.56 -13.70
CA GLN A 11 -2.90 -6.18 -13.21
C GLN A 11 -2.72 -6.13 -11.69
N GLU A 12 -3.39 -7.02 -10.96
CA GLU A 12 -3.23 -7.17 -9.52
C GLU A 12 -1.77 -7.42 -9.14
N GLY A 13 -1.11 -8.39 -9.80
CA GLY A 13 0.30 -8.70 -9.56
C GLY A 13 1.24 -7.50 -9.77
N ARG A 14 1.05 -6.75 -10.87
CA ARG A 14 1.85 -5.53 -11.14
C ARG A 14 1.61 -4.42 -10.12
N LEU A 15 0.38 -4.27 -9.63
CA LEU A 15 0.05 -3.27 -8.61
C LEU A 15 0.67 -3.64 -7.26
N LEU A 16 0.63 -4.92 -6.88
CA LEU A 16 1.27 -5.43 -5.67
C LEU A 16 2.80 -5.25 -5.73
N GLU A 17 3.43 -5.57 -6.86
CA GLU A 17 4.86 -5.34 -7.07
C GLU A 17 5.23 -3.85 -6.98
N SER A 18 4.40 -2.99 -7.58
CA SER A 18 4.59 -1.53 -7.51
C SER A 18 4.50 -1.03 -6.07
N TYR A 19 3.49 -1.49 -5.31
CA TYR A 19 3.33 -1.13 -3.90
C TYR A 19 4.54 -1.54 -3.05
N ARG A 20 5.05 -2.77 -3.24
CA ARG A 20 6.26 -3.26 -2.55
C ARG A 20 7.48 -2.41 -2.91
N THR A 21 7.69 -2.16 -4.20
CA THR A 21 8.82 -1.35 -4.69
C THR A 21 8.79 0.07 -4.11
N LEU A 22 7.62 0.73 -4.10
CA LEU A 22 7.46 2.07 -3.55
C LEU A 22 7.68 2.09 -2.02
N THR A 23 7.23 1.04 -1.32
CA THR A 23 7.44 0.88 0.12
C THR A 23 8.93 0.73 0.46
N ASP A 24 9.66 -0.10 -0.28
CA ASP A 24 11.09 -0.29 -0.06
C ASP A 24 11.91 0.95 -0.44
N LEU A 25 11.49 1.67 -1.49
CA LEU A 25 12.08 2.96 -1.82
C LEU A 25 11.83 3.99 -0.70
N ALA A 26 10.63 4.01 -0.10
CA ALA A 26 10.31 4.90 1.01
C ALA A 26 11.12 4.58 2.28
N ARG A 27 11.53 3.33 2.49
CA ARG A 27 12.40 2.90 3.59
C ARG A 27 13.85 3.34 3.41
N THR A 28 14.33 3.42 2.16
CA THR A 28 15.75 3.62 1.84
C THR A 28 16.07 5.05 1.39
N CYS A 29 15.09 5.79 0.87
CA CYS A 29 15.29 7.15 0.36
C CYS A 29 15.51 8.16 1.50
N ARG A 30 16.50 9.05 1.33
CA ARG A 30 16.79 10.14 2.29
C ARG A 30 16.31 11.52 1.83
N THR A 31 15.86 11.64 0.60
CA THR A 31 15.44 12.93 0.01
C THR A 31 14.03 13.29 0.52
N PRO A 32 13.84 14.37 1.29
CA PRO A 32 12.56 14.66 1.94
C PRO A 32 11.38 14.84 0.97
N ALA A 33 11.61 15.53 -0.14
CA ALA A 33 10.58 15.73 -1.17
C ALA A 33 10.13 14.40 -1.81
N VAL A 34 11.06 13.46 -2.01
CA VAL A 34 10.76 12.13 -2.54
C VAL A 34 9.98 11.32 -1.52
N LEU A 35 10.35 11.37 -0.24
CA LEU A 35 9.59 10.70 0.84
C LEU A 35 8.15 11.22 0.93
N ALA A 36 7.94 12.53 0.78
CA ALA A 36 6.60 13.11 0.75
C ALA A 36 5.78 12.60 -0.44
N ALA A 37 6.37 12.57 -1.64
CA ALA A 37 5.73 12.05 -2.84
C ALA A 37 5.38 10.55 -2.70
N LEU A 38 6.30 9.74 -2.17
CA LEU A 38 6.08 8.31 -1.95
C LEU A 38 4.96 8.04 -0.96
N ARG A 39 4.87 8.82 0.12
CA ARG A 39 3.76 8.71 1.09
C ARG A 39 2.41 8.99 0.45
N GLY A 40 2.32 10.02 -0.40
CA GLY A 40 1.10 10.32 -1.15
C GLY A 40 0.73 9.18 -2.12
N ALA A 41 1.68 8.75 -2.94
CA ALA A 41 1.47 7.67 -3.91
C ALA A 41 1.06 6.35 -3.24
N LEU A 42 1.70 5.97 -2.12
CA LEU A 42 1.35 4.77 -1.36
C LEU A 42 -0.04 4.87 -0.75
N ALA A 43 -0.44 6.04 -0.23
CA ALA A 43 -1.77 6.25 0.32
C ALA A 43 -2.87 6.11 -0.76
N GLU A 44 -2.66 6.71 -1.93
CA GLU A 44 -3.62 6.63 -3.05
C GLU A 44 -3.71 5.22 -3.62
N LEU A 45 -2.57 4.57 -3.89
CA LEU A 45 -2.53 3.21 -4.42
C LEU A 45 -3.22 2.23 -3.47
N ARG A 46 -3.00 2.41 -2.17
CA ARG A 46 -3.66 1.61 -1.14
C ARG A 46 -5.18 1.75 -1.18
N VAL A 47 -5.71 2.97 -1.19
CA VAL A 47 -7.16 3.20 -1.24
C VAL A 47 -7.76 2.55 -2.49
N ALA A 48 -7.07 2.62 -3.63
CA ALA A 48 -7.50 1.99 -4.87
C ALA A 48 -7.52 0.44 -4.78
N LEU A 49 -6.51 -0.16 -4.14
CA LEU A 49 -6.41 -1.61 -3.95
C LEU A 49 -7.44 -2.13 -2.94
N ASP A 50 -7.60 -1.43 -1.81
CA ASP A 50 -8.62 -1.75 -0.80
C ASP A 50 -10.03 -1.73 -1.43
N GLY A 51 -10.31 -0.72 -2.27
CA GLY A 51 -11.58 -0.61 -3.01
C GLY A 51 -11.78 -1.69 -4.08
N SER A 52 -10.71 -2.37 -4.49
CA SER A 52 -10.73 -3.46 -5.48
C SER A 52 -10.72 -4.85 -4.84
N GLY A 53 -10.68 -4.94 -3.50
CA GLY A 53 -10.65 -6.20 -2.75
C GLY A 53 -9.29 -6.90 -2.73
N VAL A 54 -8.20 -6.21 -3.09
CA VAL A 54 -6.84 -6.74 -3.05
C VAL A 54 -6.27 -6.59 -1.64
N GLU A 55 -5.92 -7.70 -0.99
CA GLU A 55 -5.37 -7.66 0.36
C GLU A 55 -3.85 -7.43 0.35
N LEU A 56 -3.39 -6.40 1.07
CA LEU A 56 -1.98 -6.09 1.27
C LEU A 56 -1.48 -6.78 2.56
N GLU A 57 -0.91 -7.98 2.43
CA GLU A 57 -0.41 -8.81 3.55
C GLU A 57 0.57 -8.05 4.49
N ASP A 58 1.38 -7.14 3.94
CA ASP A 58 2.42 -6.42 4.68
C ASP A 58 1.88 -5.33 5.63
N TYR A 59 0.61 -4.93 5.52
CA TYR A 59 0.09 -3.82 6.31
C TYR A 59 -0.29 -4.20 7.74
N TYR A 60 -0.98 -5.33 7.93
CA TYR A 60 -1.42 -5.75 9.26
C TYR A 60 -0.25 -6.24 10.13
N SER A 61 0.86 -6.64 9.51
CA SER A 61 2.08 -7.04 10.20
C SER A 61 2.80 -5.87 10.87
N HIS A 62 2.53 -4.62 10.44
CA HIS A 62 3.19 -3.42 10.95
C HIS A 62 2.27 -2.46 11.70
N ALA A 63 1.02 -2.84 11.99
CA ALA A 63 0.25 -2.13 13.00
C ALA A 63 1.00 -2.25 14.33
N PRO A 64 1.51 -1.15 14.94
CA PRO A 64 2.00 -1.24 16.31
C PRO A 64 0.81 -1.72 17.13
N ALA A 65 1.01 -2.79 17.91
CA ALA A 65 -0.01 -3.34 18.78
C ALA A 65 -0.66 -2.19 19.59
N ALA A 66 -1.82 -1.72 19.13
CA ALA A 66 -2.62 -0.72 19.81
C ALA A 66 -3.22 -1.41 21.04
N GLY A 67 -2.41 -1.56 22.09
CA GLY A 67 -2.80 -2.39 23.23
C GLY A 67 -1.81 -2.50 24.39
N ALA A 68 -0.61 -1.92 24.33
CA ALA A 68 0.23 -1.80 25.52
C ALA A 68 -0.21 -0.59 26.37
N ARG A 69 -1.44 -0.64 26.89
CA ARG A 69 -1.85 0.23 28.00
C ARG A 69 -1.27 -0.40 29.26
N ALA A 70 -0.17 0.14 29.75
CA ALA A 70 0.42 -0.23 31.03
C ALA A 70 -0.64 -0.05 32.13
N ALA A 71 -0.91 -1.15 32.84
CA ALA A 71 -1.59 -1.19 34.12
C ALA A 71 -0.54 -1.46 35.20
#